data_AF-A0A2W6KGI8-F1
#
_entry.id   AF-A0A2W6KGI8-F1
#
_cell.length_a   1.000
_cell.length_b   1.000
_cell.length_c   1.000
_cell.angle_alpha   90.00
_cell.angle_beta   90.00
_cell.angle_gamma   90.00
#
_symmetry.space_group_name_H-M   'P 1'
#
loop_
_entity.id
_entity.type
_entity.pdbx_description
1 polymer ?
#
loop_
_entity_poly.entity_id
_entity_poly.type
_entity_poly.pdbx_seq_one_letter_code
_entity_poly.pdbx_strand_id
1 'polypeptide(L)' 'MADATATSGLQYLRGFTHRLLREAELPYRQVTVMHRDLFRRAGIEWRDGQSMASLLDGLNLQQLRALVDQLRDGDDDEEE' A
#
# COMPACT_ATOMS: atom_id res chain seq x y z
N MET A 1 26.13 -3.61 -10.45
CA MET A 1 24.90 -4.43 -10.52
C MET A 1 24.13 -4.34 -9.20
N ALA A 2 23.60 -3.16 -8.83
CA ALA A 2 22.83 -2.97 -7.58
C ALA A 2 21.37 -2.53 -7.81
N ASP A 3 21.03 -2.15 -9.05
CA ASP A 3 19.73 -1.59 -9.42
C ASP A 3 18.63 -2.66 -9.58
N ALA A 4 19.01 -3.86 -10.06
CA ALA A 4 18.07 -4.96 -10.29
C ALA A 4 17.44 -5.49 -8.99
N THR A 5 18.19 -5.51 -7.89
CA THR A 5 17.69 -6.02 -6.59
C THR A 5 16.72 -5.02 -5.94
N ALA A 6 17.00 -3.72 -6.05
CA ALA A 6 16.12 -2.67 -5.54
C ALA A 6 14.79 -2.62 -6.31
N THR A 7 14.86 -2.70 -7.64
CA THR A 7 13.68 -2.74 -8.52
C THR A 7 12.86 -4.03 -8.32
N SER A 8 13.51 -5.16 -8.03
CA SER A 8 12.82 -6.41 -7.68
C SER A 8 12.13 -6.32 -6.32
N GLY A 9 12.77 -5.71 -5.32
CA GLY A 9 12.19 -5.53 -3.98
C GLY A 9 10.97 -4.60 -3.98
N LEU A 10 10.99 -3.55 -4.80
CA LEU A 10 9.83 -2.66 -4.99
C LEU A 10 8.67 -3.36 -5.68
N GLN A 11 8.93 -4.12 -6.74
CA GLN A 11 7.89 -4.91 -7.42
C GLN A 11 7.27 -5.94 -6.49
N TYR A 12 8.08 -6.63 -5.68
CA TYR A 12 7.59 -7.53 -4.65
C TYR A 12 6.69 -6.81 -3.64
N LEU A 13 7.13 -5.66 -3.11
CA LEU A 13 6.34 -4.89 -2.14
C LEU A 13 5.02 -4.42 -2.74
N ARG A 14 5.01 -3.95 -3.98
CA ARG A 14 3.77 -3.55 -4.68
C ARG A 14 2.78 -4.72 -4.78
N GLY A 15 3.25 -5.88 -5.22
CA GLY A 15 2.43 -7.09 -5.28
C GLY A 15 1.92 -7.51 -3.90
N PHE A 16 2.77 -7.40 -2.87
CA PHE A 16 2.42 -7.69 -1.50
C PHE A 16 1.35 -6.73 -0.94
N THR A 17 1.50 -5.42 -1.14
CA THR A 17 0.48 -4.42 -0.78
C THR A 17 -0.86 -4.72 -1.45
N HIS A 18 -0.83 -5.13 -2.72
CA HIS A 18 -2.04 -5.46 -3.46
C HIS A 18 -2.76 -6.69 -2.90
N ARG A 19 -2.00 -7.64 -2.34
CA ARG A 19 -2.53 -8.80 -1.63
C ARG A 19 -3.13 -8.39 -0.29
N LEU A 20 -2.42 -7.59 0.50
CA LEU A 20 -2.91 -7.09 1.79
C LEU A 20 -4.20 -6.30 1.67
N LEU A 21 -4.33 -5.44 0.66
CA LEU A 21 -5.58 -4.72 0.38
C LEU A 21 -6.76 -5.69 0.15
N ARG A 22 -6.51 -6.83 -0.49
CA ARG A 22 -7.53 -7.86 -0.72
C ARG A 22 -7.84 -8.66 0.54
N GLU A 23 -6.83 -8.94 1.35
CA GLU A 23 -6.97 -9.63 2.65
C GLU A 23 -7.76 -8.77 3.65
N ALA A 24 -7.52 -7.46 3.69
CA ALA A 24 -8.27 -6.48 4.48
C ALA A 24 -9.65 -6.10 3.87
N GLU A 25 -10.12 -6.84 2.86
CA GLU A 25 -11.38 -6.60 2.14
C GLU A 25 -11.54 -5.16 1.57
N LEU A 26 -10.43 -4.44 1.38
CA LEU A 26 -10.43 -3.09 0.84
C LEU A 26 -10.52 -3.08 -0.69
N PRO A 27 -11.10 -2.01 -1.30
CA PRO A 27 -11.15 -1.87 -2.74
C PRO A 27 -9.75 -1.80 -3.38
N TYR A 28 -9.34 -2.89 -4.04
CA TYR A 28 -8.00 -3.03 -4.61
C TYR A 28 -7.86 -2.52 -6.06
N ARG A 29 -8.96 -2.16 -6.74
CA ARG A 29 -8.93 -1.67 -8.14
C ARG A 29 -8.74 -0.16 -8.22
N GLN A 30 -9.43 0.56 -7.33
CA GLN A 30 -9.45 2.01 -7.30
C GLN A 30 -9.39 2.50 -5.86
N VAL A 31 -8.77 3.66 -5.68
CA VAL A 31 -8.75 4.34 -4.41
C VAL A 31 -10.14 4.90 -4.14
N THR A 32 -10.61 4.65 -2.92
CA THR A 32 -11.90 5.10 -2.40
C THR A 32 -11.69 5.87 -1.10
N VAL A 33 -12.76 6.44 -0.55
CA VAL A 33 -12.75 7.10 0.77
C VAL A 33 -12.21 6.20 1.90
N MET A 34 -12.36 4.88 1.80
CA MET A 34 -11.86 3.93 2.82
C MET A 34 -10.33 3.96 2.96
N HIS A 35 -9.62 4.39 1.93
CA HIS A 35 -8.16 4.47 1.94
C HIS A 35 -7.64 5.80 2.48
N ARG A 36 -8.52 6.79 2.71
CA ARG A 36 -8.13 8.17 2.99
C ARG A 36 -7.26 8.27 4.24
N ASP A 37 -7.70 7.69 5.34
CA ASP A 37 -6.98 7.73 6.61
C ASP A 37 -5.70 6.88 6.56
N LEU A 38 -5.78 5.68 5.99
CA LEU A 38 -4.64 4.78 5.77
C LEU A 38 -3.52 5.47 4.96
N PHE A 39 -3.87 6.08 3.83
CA PHE A 39 -2.92 6.79 2.98
C PHE A 39 -2.36 8.03 3.65
N ARG A 40 -3.19 8.79 4.37
CA ARG A 40 -2.73 9.96 5.13
C ARG A 40 -1.68 9.57 6.16
N ARG A 41 -1.87 8.47 6.90
CA ARG A 41 -0.90 7.96 7.88
C ARG A 41 0.39 7.48 7.21
N ALA A 42 0.28 6.87 6.03
CA ALA A 42 1.42 6.44 5.22
C ALA A 42 2.13 7.58 4.45
N GLY A 43 1.67 8.84 4.57
CA GLY A 43 2.23 9.98 3.82
C GLY A 43 1.99 9.89 2.30
N ILE A 44 0.87 9.30 1.90
CA ILE A 44 0.44 9.13 0.51
C ILE A 44 -0.69 10.12 0.21
N GLU A 45 -0.60 10.81 -0.92
CA GLU A 45 -1.68 11.69 -1.37
C GLU A 45 -2.91 10.84 -1.73
N TRP A 46 -4.00 11.05 -1.00
CA TRP A 46 -5.28 10.43 -1.31
C TRP A 46 -5.97 11.19 -2.45
N ARG A 47 -6.36 10.45 -3.49
CA ARG A 47 -7.15 10.95 -4.60
C ARG A 47 -8.21 9.92 -4.97
N ASP A 48 -9.47 10.30 -4.82
CA ASP A 48 -10.61 9.41 -5.07
C ASP A 48 -10.71 8.97 -6.54
N GLY A 49 -11.10 7.72 -6.78
CA GLY A 49 -11.32 7.15 -8.11
C GLY A 49 -10.05 6.83 -8.91
N GLN A 50 -8.86 7.21 -8.45
CA GLN A 50 -7.60 6.89 -9.12
C GLN A 50 -7.34 5.37 -9.09
N SER A 51 -6.64 4.85 -10.10
CA SER A 51 -6.26 3.44 -10.14
C SER A 51 -5.27 3.11 -9.02
N MET A 52 -5.57 2.06 -8.25
CA MET A 52 -4.67 1.59 -7.18
C MET A 52 -3.33 1.14 -7.75
N ALA A 53 -3.33 0.43 -8.89
CA ALA A 53 -2.12 -0.02 -9.55
C ALA A 53 -1.21 1.16 -9.97
N SER A 54 -1.80 2.22 -10.56
CA SER A 54 -1.06 3.42 -10.92
C SER A 54 -0.53 4.19 -9.70
N LEU A 55 -1.31 4.23 -8.61
CA LEU A 55 -0.84 4.82 -7.35
C LEU A 55 0.38 4.07 -6.83
N LEU A 56 0.28 2.74 -6.65
CA LEU A 56 1.37 1.90 -6.14
C LEU A 56 2.62 1.94 -7.03
N ASP A 57 2.44 2.13 -8.34
CA ASP A 57 3.54 2.33 -9.29
C ASP A 57 4.28 3.67 -9.10
N GLY A 58 3.57 4.71 -8.64
CA GLY A 58 4.15 6.02 -8.33
C GLY A 58 4.77 6.12 -6.93
N LEU A 59 4.52 5.16 -6.04
CA LEU A 59 5.05 5.20 -4.67
C LEU A 59 6.53 4.83 -4.60
N ASN A 60 7.24 5.52 -3.71
CA ASN A 60 8.60 5.16 -3.33
C ASN A 60 8.62 4.04 -2.26
N LEU A 61 9.81 3.53 -1.96
CA LEU A 61 9.99 2.44 -1.00
C LEU A 61 9.45 2.78 0.40
N GLN A 62 9.68 4.01 0.86
CA GLN A 62 9.28 4.45 2.21
C GLN A 62 7.75 4.51 2.33
N GLN A 63 7.07 5.05 1.32
CA GLN A 63 5.61 5.11 1.27
C GLN A 63 4.98 3.73 1.17
N LEU A 64 5.55 2.83 0.34
CA LEU A 64 5.09 1.43 0.27
C LEU A 64 5.27 0.71 1.60
N ARG A 65 6.41 0.91 2.27
CA ARG A 65 6.68 0.30 3.59
C ARG A 65 5.68 0.79 4.63
N ALA A 66 5.44 2.10 4.69
CA ALA A 66 4.47 2.70 5.61
C ALA A 66 3.04 2.23 5.31
N LEU A 67 2.67 2.09 4.04
CA LEU A 67 1.37 1.57 3.64
C LEU A 67 1.18 0.10 4.06
N VAL A 68 2.19 -0.74 3.86
CA VAL A 68 2.18 -2.14 4.33
C VAL A 68 2.06 -2.20 5.85
N ASP A 69 2.77 -1.34 6.57
CA ASP A 69 2.69 -1.25 8.02
C ASP A 69 1.26 -0.91 8.50
N GLN A 70 0.64 0.12 7.91
CA GLN A 70 -0.75 0.49 8.22
C GLN A 70 -1.78 -0.59 7.86
N LEU A 71 -1.54 -1.35 6.78
CA LEU A 71 -2.42 -2.46 6.40
C LEU A 71 -2.28 -3.67 7.32
N ARG A 72 -1.14 -3.85 8.00
CA ARG A 72 -0.93 -4.93 8.98
C ARG A 72 -1.38 -4.50 10.38
N ASP A 73 -1.14 -3.25 10.75
CA ASP A 73 -1.61 -2.65 12.00
C ASP A 73 -3.14 -2.68 12.12
N GLY A 74 -3.86 -2.54 11.00
CA GLY A 74 -5.32 -2.71 10.96
C GLY A 74 -5.83 -4.15 11.11
N ASP A 75 -4.94 -5.15 11.10
CA ASP A 75 -5.23 -6.59 11.33
C ASP A 75 -4.79 -7.03 12.74
N ASP A 76 -4.00 -6.21 13.44
CA ASP A 76 -3.48 -6.45 14.79
C ASP A 76 -4.45 -5.86 15.83
N ASP A 77 -5.71 -6.26 15.75
CA ASP A 77 -6.60 -6.30 16.93
C ASP A 77 -6.34 -7.67 17.61
N GLU A 78 -5.12 -7.88 18.09
CA GLU A 78 -4.76 -9.00 18.98
C GLU A 78 -4.24 -8.45 20.31
N GLU A 79 -5.22 -8.14 21.18
CA GLU A 79 -5.23 -8.35 22.64
C GLU A 79 -3.87 -8.52 23.36
N GLU A 80 -3.44 -7.50 24.12
CA GLU A 80 -3.13 -7.57 25.58
C GLU A 80 -2.91 -6.17 26.23
#